data_AF-A0A7V9UWL7-F1
#
_entry.id   AF-A0A7V9UWL7-F1
#
_cell.length_a   1.000
_cell.length_b   1.000
_cell.length_c   1.000
_cell.angle_alpha   90.00
_cell.angle_beta   90.00
_cell.angle_gamma   90.00
#
_symmetry.space_group_name_H-M   'P 1'
#
loop_
_entity.id
_entity.type
_entity.pdbx_description
1 polymer ?
#
loop_
_entity_poly.entity_id
_entity_poly.type
_entity_poly.pdbx_seq_one_letter_code
_entity_poly.pdbx_strand_id
1 'polypeptide(L)'
;MICLHSQAQDNNQLTFTAESLKEGKFIELDKLPWKYHAGDDAAWAAGDYDDGNWKTITNDEINSDPAAALENWDGRAWFRLRIAVDEQLVNQPLIWRMWHWGASEIYVDGKLIGRFGEIIANGDVEFNPNRQPLPFTFGSGGGHVIAVRYSFQAMRDFSTGMGAWLNRGEYSPGFYPLIQT
;
A
#
# COMPACT_ATOMS: atom_id res chain seq x y z
N MET A 1 -7.43 41.51 22.02
CA MET A 1 -6.36 40.67 21.46
C MET A 1 -6.95 39.27 21.31
N ILE A 2 -7.62 39.02 20.18
CA ILE A 2 -8.28 37.74 19.91
C ILE A 2 -7.42 37.05 18.86
N CYS A 3 -6.82 35.93 19.26
CA CYS A 3 -5.93 35.15 18.42
C CYS A 3 -6.76 34.48 17.32
N LEU A 4 -6.37 34.73 16.08
CA LEU A 4 -7.02 34.27 14.87
C LEU A 4 -6.18 33.12 14.28
N HIS A 5 -6.90 32.08 13.84
CA HIS A 5 -6.50 31.00 12.91
C HIS A 5 -5.54 29.92 13.43
N SER A 6 -6.09 28.72 13.72
CA SER A 6 -5.37 27.48 13.40
C SER A 6 -5.62 27.19 11.92
N GLN A 7 -4.57 27.34 11.11
CA GLN A 7 -4.58 27.03 9.69
C GLN A 7 -4.81 25.54 9.46
N ALA A 8 -5.46 25.29 8.32
CA ALA A 8 -5.92 24.01 7.80
C ALA A 8 -4.80 22.96 7.70
N GLN A 9 -5.18 21.70 7.88
CA GLN A 9 -4.45 20.57 7.34
C GLN A 9 -4.41 20.73 5.82
N ASP A 10 -3.22 20.78 5.22
CA ASP A 10 -3.05 20.85 3.76
C ASP A 10 -3.73 19.63 3.12
N ASN A 11 -4.90 19.87 2.53
CA ASN A 11 -5.81 18.91 1.91
C ASN A 11 -5.33 18.47 0.53
N ASN A 12 -4.10 17.95 0.42
CA ASN A 12 -3.64 17.30 -0.81
C ASN A 12 -3.96 15.79 -0.78
N GLN A 13 -5.18 15.44 -0.35
CA GLN A 13 -5.67 14.07 -0.46
C GLN A 13 -5.92 13.77 -1.93
N LEU A 14 -5.18 12.81 -2.49
CA LEU A 14 -5.39 12.39 -3.87
C LEU A 14 -6.85 11.97 -4.04
N THR A 15 -7.53 12.63 -4.97
CA THR A 15 -8.93 12.34 -5.29
C THR A 15 -8.97 11.50 -6.56
N PHE A 16 -9.52 10.31 -6.47
CA PHE A 16 -9.84 9.47 -7.61
C PHE A 16 -11.12 10.00 -8.23
N THR A 17 -11.01 10.52 -9.44
CA THR A 17 -12.14 11.00 -10.24
C THR A 17 -12.42 10.04 -11.37
N ALA A 18 -13.66 10.01 -11.86
CA ALA A 18 -13.97 9.26 -13.09
C ALA A 18 -13.04 9.66 -14.24
N GLU A 19 -12.66 10.94 -14.35
CA GLU A 19 -11.73 11.44 -15.36
C GLU A 19 -10.30 10.90 -15.22
N SER A 20 -9.80 10.76 -13.99
CA SER A 20 -8.48 10.17 -13.71
C SER A 20 -8.40 8.71 -14.15
N LEU A 21 -9.56 8.03 -14.24
CA LEU A 21 -9.69 6.62 -14.59
C LEU A 21 -10.40 6.38 -15.94
N LYS A 22 -10.61 7.42 -16.78
CA LYS A 22 -11.20 7.26 -18.11
C LYS A 22 -10.28 6.46 -19.04
N GLU A 23 -10.87 5.52 -19.78
CA GLU A 23 -10.35 4.79 -20.95
C GLU A 23 -8.82 4.73 -21.07
N GLY A 24 -8.24 3.60 -20.63
CA GLY A 24 -6.81 3.30 -20.77
C GLY A 24 -5.90 4.03 -19.77
N LYS A 25 -6.45 4.90 -18.93
CA LYS A 25 -5.72 5.52 -17.81
C LYS A 25 -5.71 4.61 -16.58
N PHE A 26 -4.65 4.78 -15.80
CA PHE A 26 -4.46 4.14 -14.51
C PHE A 26 -3.87 5.15 -13.53
N ILE A 27 -4.10 4.92 -12.25
CA ILE A 27 -3.46 5.66 -11.15
C ILE A 27 -2.38 4.77 -10.56
N GLU A 28 -1.13 5.19 -10.67
CA GLU A 28 0.02 4.54 -10.05
C GLU A 28 0.06 4.89 -8.56
N LEU A 29 -0.42 3.99 -7.73
CA LEU A 29 -0.45 4.21 -6.29
C LEU A 29 0.94 4.08 -5.68
N ASP A 30 1.86 3.39 -6.34
CA ASP A 30 3.25 3.25 -5.91
C ASP A 30 4.04 4.57 -5.92
N LYS A 31 3.55 5.58 -6.64
CA LYS A 31 4.13 6.93 -6.70
C LYS A 31 3.66 7.84 -5.57
N LEU A 32 2.81 7.34 -4.69
CA LEU A 32 2.22 8.11 -3.60
C LEU A 32 2.97 7.88 -2.28
N PRO A 33 2.91 8.83 -1.34
CA PRO A 33 3.46 8.65 -0.01
C PRO A 33 2.56 7.73 0.82
N TRP A 34 3.05 6.52 1.09
CA TRP A 34 2.37 5.54 1.95
C TRP A 34 2.77 5.71 3.41
N LYS A 35 1.83 5.49 4.33
CA LYS A 35 2.16 5.23 5.72
C LYS A 35 2.69 3.81 5.85
N TYR A 36 3.79 3.64 6.58
CA TYR A 36 4.48 2.37 6.78
C TYR A 36 4.63 2.06 8.27
N HIS A 37 4.45 0.79 8.61
CA HIS A 37 4.72 0.26 9.93
C HIS A 37 5.20 -1.19 9.85
N ALA A 38 6.34 -1.48 10.47
CA ALA A 38 6.87 -2.84 10.56
C ALA A 38 6.03 -3.72 11.49
N GLY A 39 6.10 -5.03 11.30
CA GLY A 39 5.37 -6.01 12.08
C GLY A 39 4.04 -6.42 11.44
N ASP A 40 3.24 -7.16 12.20
CA ASP A 40 2.14 -7.95 11.64
C ASP A 40 0.93 -8.03 12.58
N ASP A 41 0.15 -6.95 12.65
CA ASP A 41 -1.11 -6.89 13.43
C ASP A 41 -2.32 -6.64 12.51
N ALA A 42 -3.27 -7.56 12.51
CA ALA A 42 -4.48 -7.48 11.70
C ALA A 42 -5.39 -6.29 12.05
N ALA A 43 -5.26 -5.69 13.24
CA ALA A 43 -6.00 -4.49 13.62
C ALA A 43 -5.66 -3.30 12.70
N TRP A 44 -4.47 -3.29 12.10
CA TRP A 44 -4.01 -2.22 11.21
C TRP A 44 -4.71 -2.21 9.85
N ALA A 45 -5.56 -3.20 9.55
CA ALA A 45 -6.44 -3.17 8.38
C ALA A 45 -7.60 -2.17 8.53
N ALA A 46 -8.04 -1.89 9.76
CA ALA A 46 -9.28 -1.15 10.02
C ALA A 46 -9.26 0.25 9.37
N GLY A 47 -10.35 0.65 8.71
CA GLY A 47 -10.43 1.92 8.00
C GLY A 47 -10.23 3.15 8.91
N ASP A 48 -10.65 3.04 10.16
CA ASP A 48 -10.58 4.07 11.19
C ASP A 48 -9.33 3.99 12.09
N TYR A 49 -8.42 3.04 11.84
CA TYR A 49 -7.17 2.94 12.58
C TYR A 49 -6.35 4.24 12.44
N ASP A 50 -5.83 4.73 13.58
CA ASP A 50 -4.97 5.90 13.64
C ASP A 50 -3.52 5.55 13.28
N ASP A 51 -3.14 5.94 12.07
CA ASP A 51 -1.79 5.80 11.51
C ASP A 51 -1.00 7.12 11.57
N GLY A 52 -1.41 8.08 12.40
CA GLY A 52 -0.76 9.39 12.52
C GLY A 52 0.73 9.31 12.89
N ASN A 53 1.09 8.32 13.70
CA ASN A 53 2.47 8.08 14.14
C ASN A 53 3.28 7.18 13.18
N TRP A 54 2.68 6.70 12.09
CA TRP A 54 3.39 5.86 11.13
C TRP A 54 4.34 6.69 10.27
N LYS A 55 5.49 6.10 9.93
CA LYS A 55 6.46 6.71 9.02
C LYS A 55 5.82 6.86 7.64
N THR A 56 5.99 8.02 7.01
CA THR A 56 5.61 8.18 5.60
C THR A 56 6.80 7.78 4.74
N ILE A 57 6.59 6.92 3.73
CA ILE A 57 7.63 6.47 2.80
C ILE A 57 7.08 6.37 1.37
N THR A 58 7.99 6.34 0.40
CA THR A 58 7.73 6.15 -1.03
C THR A 58 8.48 4.92 -1.56
N ASN A 59 8.03 4.37 -2.69
CA ASN A 59 8.77 3.29 -3.33
C ASN A 59 10.16 3.73 -3.81
N ASP A 60 10.36 5.00 -4.16
CA ASP A 60 11.67 5.49 -4.58
C ASP A 60 12.68 5.44 -3.42
N GLU A 61 12.23 5.76 -2.19
CA GLU A 61 13.06 5.58 -0.98
C GLU A 61 13.35 4.10 -0.73
N ILE A 62 12.35 3.20 -0.86
CA ILE A 62 12.54 1.75 -0.70
C ILE A 62 13.54 1.21 -1.74
N ASN A 63 13.45 1.64 -2.99
CA ASN A 63 14.33 1.19 -4.07
C ASN A 63 15.76 1.74 -3.90
N SER A 64 15.91 2.95 -3.37
CA SER A 64 17.22 3.59 -3.22
C SER A 64 18.01 3.02 -2.04
N ASP A 65 17.36 2.82 -0.89
CA ASP A 65 17.99 2.23 0.30
C ASP A 65 16.92 1.54 1.16
N PRO A 66 16.63 0.24 0.90
CA PRO A 66 15.57 -0.46 1.60
C PRO A 66 15.84 -0.59 3.10
N ALA A 67 17.11 -0.66 3.52
CA ALA A 67 17.48 -0.77 4.92
C ALA A 67 17.21 0.54 5.70
N ALA A 68 17.42 1.69 5.07
CA ALA A 68 17.08 2.98 5.65
C ALA A 68 15.58 3.31 5.56
N ALA A 69 14.92 2.91 4.46
CA ALA A 69 13.51 3.18 4.23
C ALA A 69 12.61 2.33 5.14
N LEU A 70 12.87 1.02 5.23
CA LEU A 70 12.05 0.05 5.96
C LEU A 70 12.61 -0.20 7.37
N GLU A 71 12.47 0.81 8.23
CA GLU A 71 12.92 0.72 9.62
C GLU A 71 12.22 -0.43 10.36
N ASN A 72 12.97 -1.16 11.17
CA ASN A 72 12.51 -2.33 11.95
C ASN A 72 11.89 -3.46 11.10
N TRP A 73 12.16 -3.49 9.79
CA TRP A 73 11.72 -4.54 8.90
C TRP A 73 12.26 -5.92 9.32
N ASP A 74 11.35 -6.88 9.43
CA ASP A 74 11.63 -8.29 9.71
C ASP A 74 11.05 -9.22 8.65
N GLY A 75 10.73 -8.66 7.47
CA GLY A 75 10.05 -9.36 6.40
C GLY A 75 8.55 -9.13 6.35
N ARG A 76 7.92 -8.50 7.35
CA ARG A 76 6.50 -8.13 7.32
C ARG A 76 6.27 -6.67 7.68
N ALA A 77 5.31 -6.05 7.00
CA ALA A 77 4.87 -4.70 7.31
C ALA A 77 3.45 -4.45 6.83
N TRP A 78 2.91 -3.33 7.28
CA TRP A 78 1.68 -2.77 6.77
C TRP A 78 1.93 -1.43 6.11
N PHE A 79 1.17 -1.19 5.05
CA PHE A 79 1.16 0.05 4.31
C PHE A 79 -0.27 0.59 4.27
N ARG A 80 -0.44 1.88 4.54
CA ARG A 80 -1.75 2.55 4.50
C ARG A 80 -1.72 3.80 3.62
N LEU A 81 -2.76 3.98 2.83
CA LEU A 81 -2.95 5.14 1.97
C LEU A 81 -4.38 5.66 2.12
N ARG A 82 -4.50 6.95 2.42
CA ARG A 82 -5.78 7.67 2.49
C ARG A 82 -6.04 8.34 1.14
N ILE A 83 -7.21 8.09 0.57
CA ILE A 83 -7.64 8.61 -0.73
C ILE A 83 -9.04 9.19 -0.63
N ALA A 84 -9.41 10.08 -1.54
CA ALA A 84 -10.78 10.50 -1.72
C ALA A 84 -11.32 9.88 -3.02
N VAL A 85 -12.59 9.48 -3.05
CA VAL A 85 -13.25 8.87 -4.20
C VAL A 85 -14.44 9.73 -4.60
N ASP A 86 -14.52 10.08 -5.87
CA ASP A 86 -15.65 10.81 -6.44
C ASP A 86 -16.93 9.96 -6.42
N GLU A 87 -18.07 10.58 -6.17
CA GLU A 87 -19.39 9.95 -6.17
C GLU A 87 -19.69 9.22 -7.49
N GLN A 88 -19.09 9.68 -8.61
CA GLN A 88 -19.23 9.02 -9.91
C GLN A 88 -18.58 7.64 -10.00
N LEU A 89 -17.63 7.32 -9.10
CA LEU A 89 -16.95 6.03 -9.04
C LEU A 89 -17.64 5.03 -8.10
N VAL A 90 -18.70 5.45 -7.41
CA VAL A 90 -19.45 4.57 -6.50
C VAL A 90 -20.09 3.43 -7.29
N ASN A 91 -19.86 2.21 -6.81
CA ASN A 91 -20.26 0.95 -7.44
C ASN A 91 -19.73 0.74 -8.88
N GLN A 92 -18.80 1.57 -9.35
CA GLN A 92 -18.13 1.32 -10.63
C GLN A 92 -17.09 0.22 -10.45
N PRO A 93 -17.04 -0.79 -11.35
CA PRO A 93 -16.02 -1.82 -11.30
C PRO A 93 -14.66 -1.20 -11.57
N LEU A 94 -13.74 -1.41 -10.64
CA LEU A 94 -12.34 -1.05 -10.75
C LEU A 94 -11.48 -2.31 -10.69
N ILE A 95 -10.28 -2.22 -11.25
CA ILE A 95 -9.31 -3.30 -11.28
C ILE A 95 -8.07 -2.83 -10.52
N TRP A 96 -7.79 -3.50 -9.41
CA TRP A 96 -6.50 -3.45 -8.75
C TRP A 96 -5.51 -4.34 -9.50
N ARG A 97 -4.30 -3.83 -9.74
CA ARG A 97 -3.18 -4.63 -10.24
C ARG A 97 -1.93 -4.27 -9.46
N MET A 98 -1.09 -5.25 -9.19
CA MET A 98 0.18 -4.98 -8.51
C MET A 98 1.28 -5.92 -8.98
N TRP A 99 2.51 -5.56 -8.64
CA TRP A 99 3.68 -6.41 -8.78
C TRP A 99 4.48 -6.31 -7.49
N HIS A 100 5.01 -7.43 -7.01
CA HIS A 100 5.96 -7.52 -5.89
C HIS A 100 6.55 -8.93 -5.87
N TRP A 101 7.62 -9.15 -5.10
CA TRP A 101 8.20 -10.48 -4.92
C TRP A 101 7.54 -11.29 -3.81
N GLY A 102 6.92 -10.62 -2.85
CA GLY A 102 6.39 -11.22 -1.63
C GLY A 102 4.99 -11.84 -1.70
N ALA A 103 4.29 -11.82 -0.58
CA ALA A 103 2.86 -12.08 -0.43
C ALA A 103 2.14 -10.80 0.03
N SER A 104 0.85 -10.66 -0.29
CA SER A 104 0.05 -9.51 0.12
C SER A 104 -1.42 -9.83 0.39
N GLU A 105 -2.02 -9.06 1.30
CA GLU A 105 -3.46 -8.95 1.50
C GLU A 105 -3.86 -7.48 1.34
N ILE A 106 -4.89 -7.22 0.54
CA ILE A 106 -5.33 -5.87 0.17
C ILE A 106 -6.71 -5.61 0.79
N TYR A 107 -6.81 -4.51 1.52
CA TYR A 107 -8.01 -4.08 2.22
C TYR A 107 -8.46 -2.70 1.76
N VAL A 108 -9.77 -2.51 1.67
CA VAL A 108 -10.41 -1.20 1.51
C VAL A 108 -11.36 -1.02 2.69
N ASP A 109 -11.13 0.02 3.49
CA ASP A 109 -11.89 0.33 4.71
C ASP A 109 -12.01 -0.87 5.68
N GLY A 110 -10.92 -1.63 5.83
CA GLY A 110 -10.89 -2.84 6.66
C GLY A 110 -11.50 -4.10 6.04
N LYS A 111 -12.13 -4.00 4.87
CA LYS A 111 -12.63 -5.18 4.14
C LYS A 111 -11.57 -5.73 3.21
N LEU A 112 -11.22 -7.00 3.37
CA LEU A 112 -10.33 -7.72 2.46
C LEU A 112 -10.98 -7.79 1.06
N ILE A 113 -10.29 -7.24 0.05
CA ILE A 113 -10.72 -7.30 -1.35
C ILE A 113 -9.98 -8.39 -2.13
N GLY A 114 -8.79 -8.79 -1.69
CA GLY A 114 -8.04 -9.90 -2.30
C GLY A 114 -6.70 -10.17 -1.64
N ARG A 115 -6.06 -11.25 -2.09
CA ARG A 115 -4.76 -11.71 -1.62
C ARG A 115 -3.92 -12.25 -2.77
N PHE A 116 -2.61 -12.18 -2.61
CA PHE A 116 -1.65 -12.80 -3.49
C PHE A 116 -0.61 -13.52 -2.65
N GLY A 117 -0.58 -14.85 -2.76
CA GLY A 117 0.18 -15.67 -1.82
C GLY A 117 -0.53 -15.81 -0.48
N GLU A 118 0.21 -16.22 0.55
CA GLU A 118 -0.33 -16.44 1.89
C GLU A 118 0.64 -15.91 2.96
N ILE A 119 0.13 -15.12 3.91
CA ILE A 119 0.88 -14.64 5.08
C ILE A 119 0.40 -15.43 6.31
N ILE A 120 1.20 -16.39 6.76
CA ILE A 120 0.83 -17.37 7.80
C ILE A 120 1.94 -17.51 8.84
N ALA A 121 1.62 -18.01 10.03
CA ALA A 121 2.57 -18.05 11.15
C ALA A 121 3.88 -18.80 10.83
N ASN A 122 3.82 -19.84 9.99
CA ASN A 122 4.93 -20.75 9.74
C ASN A 122 5.26 -20.86 8.24
N GLY A 123 5.84 -19.79 7.69
CA GLY A 123 6.38 -19.79 6.34
C GLY A 123 5.38 -19.24 5.31
N ASP A 124 5.55 -17.97 4.98
CA ASP A 124 4.72 -17.30 3.99
C ASP A 124 4.89 -17.93 2.61
N VAL A 125 3.80 -17.98 1.86
CA VAL A 125 3.79 -18.42 0.47
C VAL A 125 3.87 -17.17 -0.40
N GLU A 126 5.07 -16.83 -0.83
CA GLU A 126 5.31 -15.69 -1.73
C GLU A 126 4.72 -15.98 -3.13
N PHE A 127 4.06 -14.98 -3.71
CA PHE A 127 3.45 -15.09 -5.03
C PHE A 127 3.48 -13.73 -5.71
N ASN A 128 4.29 -13.62 -6.76
CA ASN A 128 4.29 -12.41 -7.58
C ASN A 128 2.97 -12.32 -8.36
N PRO A 129 2.13 -11.30 -8.11
CA PRO A 129 0.85 -11.17 -8.79
C PRO A 129 0.98 -10.95 -10.29
N ASN A 130 2.14 -10.45 -10.75
CA ASN A 130 2.45 -10.12 -12.13
C ASN A 130 1.30 -9.37 -12.84
N ARG A 131 0.77 -8.34 -12.18
CA ARG A 131 -0.36 -7.51 -12.65
C ARG A 131 -1.67 -8.28 -12.87
N GLN A 132 -1.85 -9.46 -12.27
CA GLN A 132 -3.11 -10.19 -12.29
C GLN A 132 -4.26 -9.26 -11.82
N PRO A 133 -5.38 -9.18 -12.58
CA PRO A 133 -6.47 -8.29 -12.25
C PRO A 133 -7.21 -8.77 -11.00
N LEU A 134 -7.45 -7.85 -10.06
CA LEU A 134 -8.29 -8.04 -8.90
C LEU A 134 -9.45 -7.03 -8.94
N PRO A 135 -10.67 -7.44 -9.32
CA PRO A 135 -11.80 -6.54 -9.40
C PRO A 135 -12.33 -6.15 -8.02
N PHE A 136 -12.72 -4.90 -7.84
CA PHE A 136 -13.37 -4.39 -6.63
C PHE A 136 -14.22 -3.15 -6.95
N THR A 137 -14.98 -2.66 -5.95
CA THR A 137 -15.77 -1.42 -6.04
C THR A 137 -15.64 -0.61 -4.76
N PHE A 138 -15.85 0.71 -4.85
CA PHE A 138 -16.13 1.54 -3.68
C PHE A 138 -17.64 1.60 -3.44
N GLY A 139 -18.07 1.46 -2.18
CA GLY A 139 -19.48 1.47 -1.79
C GLY A 139 -20.07 2.87 -1.55
N SER A 140 -19.22 3.89 -1.43
CA SER A 140 -19.56 5.29 -1.20
C SER A 140 -18.51 6.19 -1.83
N GLY A 141 -18.82 7.48 -2.01
CA GLY A 141 -17.81 8.50 -2.28
C GLY A 141 -17.15 8.98 -0.99
N GLY A 142 -16.23 9.94 -1.12
CA GLY A 142 -15.55 10.57 0.00
C GLY A 142 -14.27 9.85 0.41
N GLY A 143 -13.90 9.94 1.69
CA GLY A 143 -12.63 9.43 2.20
C GLY A 143 -12.63 7.91 2.37
N HIS A 144 -11.60 7.26 1.84
CA HIS A 144 -11.34 5.82 1.99
C HIS A 144 -9.91 5.56 2.44
N VAL A 145 -9.70 4.39 3.03
CA VAL A 145 -8.37 3.87 3.37
C VAL A 145 -8.12 2.58 2.63
N ILE A 146 -7.01 2.55 1.90
CA ILE A 146 -6.42 1.32 1.37
C ILE A 146 -5.33 0.89 2.35
N ALA A 147 -5.42 -0.36 2.82
CA ALA A 147 -4.36 -0.98 3.62
C ALA A 147 -3.82 -2.21 2.89
N VAL A 148 -2.49 -2.38 2.90
CA VAL A 148 -1.81 -3.54 2.34
C VAL A 148 -0.98 -4.17 3.45
N ARG A 149 -1.34 -5.39 3.83
CA ARG A 149 -0.47 -6.27 4.62
C ARG A 149 0.49 -6.92 3.65
N TYR A 150 1.78 -6.78 3.89
CA TYR A 150 2.80 -7.23 2.96
C TYR A 150 3.85 -8.08 3.69
N SER A 151 4.31 -9.12 3.01
CA SER A 151 5.40 -9.95 3.47
C SER A 151 6.38 -10.24 2.36
N PHE A 152 7.68 -10.11 2.60
CA PHE A 152 8.73 -10.62 1.73
C PHE A 152 9.84 -11.25 2.57
N GLN A 153 9.60 -12.49 3.00
CA GLN A 153 10.46 -13.22 3.92
C GLN A 153 11.82 -13.55 3.33
N ALA A 154 11.92 -13.79 2.02
CA ALA A 154 13.20 -14.01 1.37
C ALA A 154 14.16 -12.81 1.52
N MET A 155 13.61 -11.61 1.69
CA MET A 155 14.34 -10.35 1.88
C MET A 155 14.11 -9.71 3.26
N ARG A 156 13.89 -10.54 4.29
CA ARG A 156 13.72 -10.05 5.68
C ARG A 156 14.98 -9.46 6.33
N ASP A 157 16.16 -9.82 5.84
CA ASP A 157 17.44 -9.32 6.31
C ASP A 157 18.26 -8.81 5.11
N PHE A 158 18.49 -7.50 5.06
CA PHE A 158 19.24 -6.86 3.98
C PHE A 158 20.77 -7.04 4.08
N SER A 159 21.26 -7.52 5.22
CA SER A 159 22.69 -7.58 5.55
C SER A 159 23.29 -8.98 5.43
N THR A 160 22.51 -10.04 5.67
CA THR A 160 22.98 -11.42 5.56
C THR A 160 22.09 -12.35 4.70
N GLY A 161 22.61 -13.54 4.39
CA GLY A 161 21.86 -14.62 3.77
C GLY A 161 21.25 -14.28 2.40
N MET A 162 20.06 -14.86 2.14
CA MET A 162 19.31 -14.68 0.89
C MET A 162 18.92 -13.21 0.68
N GLY A 163 18.46 -12.52 1.73
CA GLY A 163 18.02 -11.14 1.61
C GLY A 163 19.15 -10.19 1.21
N ALA A 164 20.36 -10.38 1.74
CA ALA A 164 21.53 -9.63 1.28
C ALA A 164 21.95 -9.95 -0.16
N TRP A 165 21.76 -11.20 -0.61
CA TRP A 165 22.01 -11.56 -2.00
C TRP A 165 21.01 -10.87 -2.94
N LEU A 166 19.72 -10.89 -2.60
CA LEU A 166 18.66 -10.19 -3.33
C LEU A 166 18.91 -8.68 -3.35
N ASN A 167 19.27 -8.08 -2.21
CA ASN A 167 19.56 -6.66 -2.10
C ASN A 167 20.72 -6.22 -3.02
N ARG A 168 21.83 -6.99 -3.05
CA ARG A 168 22.95 -6.73 -3.96
C ARG A 168 22.60 -6.95 -5.44
N GLY A 169 21.60 -7.77 -5.71
CA GLY A 169 21.05 -7.98 -7.04
C GLY A 169 20.01 -6.93 -7.46
N GLU A 170 19.82 -5.87 -6.66
CA GLU A 170 18.84 -4.79 -6.89
C GLU A 170 17.39 -5.29 -6.96
N TYR A 171 17.09 -6.41 -6.30
CA TYR A 171 15.71 -6.84 -6.08
C TYR A 171 15.08 -5.90 -5.06
N SER A 172 13.95 -5.30 -5.42
CA SER A 172 13.26 -4.37 -4.53
C SER A 172 12.28 -5.08 -3.59
N PRO A 173 12.24 -4.75 -2.28
CA PRO A 173 11.16 -5.14 -1.41
C PRO A 173 9.89 -4.27 -1.57
N GLY A 174 9.91 -3.26 -2.45
CA GLY A 174 8.75 -2.45 -2.78
C GLY A 174 7.63 -3.25 -3.48
N PHE A 175 6.44 -2.66 -3.49
CA PHE A 175 5.26 -3.19 -4.16
C PHE A 175 4.66 -2.11 -5.04
N TYR A 176 4.19 -2.47 -6.25
CA TYR A 176 3.86 -1.48 -7.28
C TYR A 176 2.36 -1.53 -7.64
N PRO A 177 1.45 -1.08 -6.77
CA PRO A 177 0.02 -1.11 -7.03
C PRO A 177 -0.44 -0.01 -8.00
N LEU A 178 -1.42 -0.34 -8.83
CA LEU A 178 -2.18 0.62 -9.62
C LEU A 178 -3.66 0.26 -9.66
N ILE A 179 -4.49 1.25 -9.94
CA ILE A 179 -5.93 1.11 -10.15
C ILE A 179 -6.30 1.61 -11.55
N GLN A 180 -7.20 0.90 -12.22
CA GLN A 180 -7.78 1.28 -13.52
C GLN A 180 -9.23 0.80 -13.59
N THR A 181 -9.98 1.23 -14.62
CA THR A 181 -11.26 0.60 -15.01
C THR A 181 -11.06 -0.64 -15.86
#